data_AF-A0A5D3E1U4-F1
#
_entry.id   AF-A0A5D3E1U4-F1
#
_cell.length_a   1.000
_cell.length_b   1.000
_cell.length_c   1.000
_cell.angle_alpha   90.00
_cell.angle_beta   90.00
_cell.angle_gamma   90.00
#
_symmetry.space_group_name_H-M   'P 1'
#
loop_
_entity.id
_entity.type
_entity.pdbx_description
1 polymer ?
#
loop_
_entity_poly.entity_id
_entity_poly.type
_entity_poly.pdbx_seq_one_letter_code
_entity_poly.pdbx_strand_id
1 'polypeptide(L)' 'MISGYSFLEGIEELLIALKEKNYEMHAFTNYPVWYEMIEEKLKISKYLSWTFCSCKNGNLEILP' A
#
# COMPACT_ATOMS: atom_id res chain seq x y z
N MET A 1 -8.06 -1.24 -16.81
CA MET A 1 -8.07 -0.35 -15.64
C MET A 1 -6.87 -0.63 -14.73
N ILE A 2 -6.64 -1.88 -14.30
CA ILE A 2 -5.42 -2.30 -13.58
C ILE A 2 -4.13 -1.89 -14.31
N SER A 3 -4.12 -1.99 -15.65
CA SER A 3 -3.02 -1.53 -16.51
C SER A 3 -2.58 -0.07 -16.32
N GLY A 4 -3.39 0.79 -15.68
CA GLY A 4 -3.04 2.20 -15.41
C GLY A 4 -2.09 2.43 -14.23
N TYR A 5 -1.86 1.43 -13.36
CA TYR A 5 -0.98 1.61 -12.20
C TYR A 5 0.47 1.25 -12.53
N SER A 6 1.42 2.12 -12.26
CA SER A 6 2.85 1.83 -12.40
C SER A 6 3.60 2.47 -11.24
N PHE A 7 4.76 1.92 -10.91
CA PHE A 7 5.71 2.68 -10.11
C PHE A 7 6.10 3.94 -10.88
N LEU A 8 6.31 5.03 -10.14
CA LEU A 8 7.08 6.15 -10.67
C LEU A 8 8.55 5.73 -10.74
N GLU A 9 9.30 6.36 -11.65
CA GLU A 9 10.74 6.10 -11.81
C GLU A 9 11.48 6.19 -10.47
N GLY A 10 12.25 5.15 -10.13
CA GLY A 10 13.07 5.08 -8.91
C GLY A 10 12.32 4.64 -7.64
N ILE A 11 10.99 4.55 -7.66
CA ILE A 11 10.22 4.20 -6.44
C ILE A 11 10.41 2.73 -6.07
N GLU A 12 10.40 1.82 -7.03
CA GLU A 12 10.55 0.39 -6.71
C GLU A 12 11.95 0.09 -6.14
N GLU A 13 12.98 0.71 -6.69
CA GLU A 13 14.37 0.62 -6.23
C GLU A 13 14.53 1.18 -4.82
N LEU A 14 13.89 2.32 -4.52
CA LEU A 14 13.88 2.90 -3.18
C LEU A 14 13.22 1.96 -2.17
N LEU A 15 12.06 1.37 -2.52
CA LEU A 15 11.35 0.43 -1.65
C LEU A 15 12.19 -0.81 -1.35
N ILE A 16 12.92 -1.34 -2.34
CA ILE A 16 13.86 -2.44 -2.15
C ILE A 16 14.98 -2.03 -1.18
N ALA A 17 15.63 -0.90 -1.43
CA ALA A 17 16.75 -0.43 -0.60
C ALA A 17 16.35 -0.17 0.85
N LEU A 18 15.14 0.34 1.09
CA LEU A 18 14.62 0.55 2.44
C LEU A 18 14.30 -0.79 3.13
N LYS A 19 13.71 -1.74 2.40
CA LYS A 19 13.42 -3.08 2.95
C LYS A 19 14.71 -3.84 3.30
N GLU A 20 15.73 -3.79 2.45
CA GLU A 20 17.04 -4.43 2.71
C GLU A 20 17.74 -3.86 3.95
N LYS A 21 17.47 -2.60 4.29
CA LYS A 21 17.93 -1.94 5.52
C LYS A 21 17.05 -2.23 6.74
N ASN A 22 16.06 -3.10 6.63
CA ASN A 22 15.10 -3.46 7.67
C ASN A 22 14.32 -2.26 8.25
N TYR A 23 14.04 -1.25 7.43
CA TYR A 23 13.08 -0.23 7.84
C TYR A 23 11.67 -0.81 7.87
N GLU A 24 10.94 -0.54 8.96
CA GLU A 24 9.52 -0.79 9.01
C GLU A 24 8.79 0.24 8.12
N MET A 25 8.01 -0.26 7.17
CA MET A 25 7.33 0.58 6.18
C MET A 25 5.85 0.24 6.14
N HIS A 26 5.03 1.28 6.00
CA HIS A 26 3.58 1.21 6.08
C HIS A 26 2.94 1.96 4.92
N ALA A 27 1.88 1.38 4.34
CA ALA A 27 1.00 2.04 3.40
C ALA A 27 -0.34 2.36 4.06
N PHE A 28 -0.84 3.55 3.71
CA PHE A 28 -2.12 4.09 4.14
C PHE A 28 -2.88 4.57 2.89
N THR A 29 -4.16 4.28 2.81
CA THR A 29 -5.02 4.77 1.72
C THR A 29 -6.38 5.19 2.25
N ASN A 30 -6.87 6.33 1.75
CA ASN A 30 -8.24 6.79 1.93
C ASN A 30 -9.12 6.48 0.70
N TYR A 31 -8.60 5.79 -0.30
CA TYR A 31 -9.37 5.37 -1.46
C TYR A 31 -10.32 4.21 -1.12
N PRO A 32 -11.38 4.00 -1.94
CA PRO A 32 -12.17 2.77 -1.94
C PRO A 32 -11.34 1.52 -2.27
N VAL A 33 -12.00 0.43 -2.64
CA VAL A 33 -11.40 -0.89 -2.99
C VAL A 33 -10.28 -0.87 -4.05
N TRP A 34 -9.98 0.26 -4.68
CA TRP A 34 -8.92 0.42 -5.69
C TRP A 34 -7.52 0.01 -5.22
N TYR A 35 -7.24 0.06 -3.92
CA TYR A 35 -5.96 -0.43 -3.39
C TYR A 35 -5.74 -1.94 -3.70
N GLU A 36 -6.81 -2.72 -3.88
CA GLU A 36 -6.70 -4.13 -4.30
C GLU A 36 -6.17 -4.26 -5.73
N MET A 37 -6.55 -3.35 -6.62
CA MET A 37 -6.05 -3.32 -8.00
C MET A 37 -4.58 -2.89 -8.05
N ILE A 38 -4.18 -1.97 -7.17
CA ILE A 38 -2.78 -1.57 -6.99
C ILE A 38 -1.98 -2.76 -6.47
N GLU A 39 -2.49 -3.47 -5.46
CA GLU A 39 -1.84 -4.65 -4.89
C GLU A 39 -1.73 -5.78 -5.92
N GLU A 40 -2.79 -6.08 -6.67
CA GLU A 40 -2.77 -7.11 -7.71
C GLU A 40 -1.69 -6.84 -8.76
N LYS A 41 -1.55 -5.58 -9.19
CA LYS A 41 -0.57 -5.22 -10.22
C LYS A 41 0.85 -5.09 -9.69
N LEU A 42 1.03 -4.30 -8.63
CA LEU A 42 2.36 -3.86 -8.17
C LEU A 42 2.88 -4.69 -7.01
N LYS A 43 2.04 -5.50 -6.36
CA LYS A 43 2.39 -6.35 -5.21
C LYS A 43 3.11 -5.56 -4.13
N ILE A 44 2.55 -4.42 -3.75
CA ILE A 44 3.15 -3.48 -2.78
C ILE A 44 3.46 -4.17 -1.44
N SER A 45 2.65 -5.18 -1.07
CA SER A 45 2.89 -6.03 0.10
C SER A 45 4.24 -6.75 0.11
N LYS A 46 4.88 -6.91 -1.04
CA LYS A 46 6.27 -7.41 -1.15
C LYS A 46 7.25 -6.48 -0.45
N TYR A 47 6.98 -5.18 -0.39
CA TYR A 47 7.91 -4.18 0.13
C TYR A 47 7.52 -3.69 1.52
N LEU A 48 6.23 -3.45 1.74
CA LEU A 48 5.71 -2.77 2.93
C LEU A 48 4.29 -3.25 3.25
N SER A 49 3.83 -3.02 4.48
CA SER A 49 2.52 -3.51 4.93
C SER A 49 1.41 -2.51 4.64
N TRP A 50 0.25 -2.97 4.14
CA TRP A 50 -0.98 -2.19 4.18
C TRP A 50 -1.48 -2.09 5.62
N THR A 51 -1.13 -1.00 6.29
CA THR A 51 -1.45 -0.82 7.72
C THR A 51 -2.79 -0.13 7.91
N PHE A 52 -3.23 0.65 6.92
CA PHE A 52 -4.54 1.28 6.94
C PHE A 52 -5.13 1.37 5.54
N CYS A 53 -6.34 0.84 5.38
CA CYS A 53 -7.16 1.09 4.20
C CYS A 53 -8.52 1.59 4.69
N SER A 54 -8.84 2.86 4.47
CA SER A 54 -10.08 3.46 5.02
C SER A 54 -11.34 2.68 4.64
N CYS A 55 -11.38 2.04 3.47
CA CYS A 55 -12.51 1.21 3.06
C CYS A 55 -12.62 -0.14 3.79
N LYS A 56 -11.55 -0.60 4.45
CA LYS A 56 -11.52 -1.79 5.32
C LYS A 56 -11.68 -1.42 6.79
N ASN A 57 -11.05 -0.31 7.19
CA ASN A 57 -10.98 0.16 8.57
C ASN A 57 -12.11 1.16 8.92
N GLY A 58 -13.01 1.45 7.97
CA GLY A 58 -14.06 2.47 8.06
C GLY A 58 -15.21 2.19 9.01
N ASN A 59 -15.06 1.27 9.97
CA ASN A 59 -15.86 1.32 11.19
C ASN A 59 -15.10 2.20 12.17
N LEU A 60 -15.56 3.44 12.34
CA LEU A 60 -15.48 4.07 13.66
C LEU A 60 -16.14 3.09 14.62
N GLU A 61 -15.35 2.26 15.30
CA GLU A 61 -15.78 1.78 16.61
C GLU A 61 -16.02 3.05 17.41
N ILE A 62 -17.30 3.37 17.60
CA ILE A 62 -17.73 4.24 18.67
C ILE A 62 -17.20 3.55 19.92
N LEU A 63 -16.03 4.01 20.41
CA LEU A 63 -15.53 3.64 21.72
C LEU A 63 -16.67 3.93 22.71
N PRO A 64 -17.08 2.95 23.56
CA PRO A 64 -18.15 3.14 24.51
C PRO A 64 -17.86 4.26 25.52
#